data_AF-A0A2B2LHM9-F1
#
_entry.id   AF-A0A2B2LHM9-F1
#
_cell.length_a   1.000
_cell.length_b   1.000
_cell.length_c   1.000
_cell.angle_alpha   90.00
_cell.angle_beta   90.00
_cell.angle_gamma   90.00
#
_symmetry.space_group_name_H-M   'P 1'
#
loop_
_entity.id
_entity.type
_entity.pdbx_description
1 polymer ?
#
loop_
_entity_poly.entity_id
_entity_poly.type
_entity_poly.pdbx_seq_one_letter_code
_entity_poly.pdbx_strand_id
1 'polypeptide(L)'
;MRAKKLVTLAVPFMLLVGCEVGDKDSTHKTEQTSKAITKTVISEKQYPYYICEQVVEFQFKKDELLLNLGESLKDKEKAKDVLKTSNEIDKILDNMEHIKVPDTYKDIHKSIQEGVTEARKATKLIKDAGKEDKQQIQEATMKGSEFLSGVDGEHWKKAIYELSQENKDAYSKALDKKVKEHSK
;
A
#
# COMPACT_ATOMS: atom_id res chain seq x y z
N MET A 1 61.27 14.69 -23.29
CA MET A 1 61.33 13.30 -22.74
C MET A 1 59.91 12.90 -22.37
N ARG A 2 59.27 11.96 -23.11
CA ARG A 2 58.97 10.55 -22.72
C ARG A 2 58.21 10.47 -21.38
N ALA A 3 57.01 9.91 -21.20
CA ALA A 3 56.12 9.00 -21.95
C ALA A 3 54.65 9.24 -21.49
N LYS A 4 53.68 9.41 -22.41
CA LYS A 4 52.64 8.45 -22.85
C LYS A 4 51.74 7.81 -21.76
N LYS A 5 50.47 8.24 -21.78
CA LYS A 5 49.16 7.65 -21.40
C LYS A 5 49.12 6.19 -20.93
N LEU A 6 48.28 5.91 -19.93
CA LEU A 6 47.34 4.78 -19.96
C LEU A 6 46.18 4.99 -18.97
N VAL A 7 44.99 5.17 -19.56
CA VAL A 7 43.69 5.07 -18.90
C VAL A 7 43.41 3.59 -18.74
N THR A 8 43.32 3.09 -17.50
CA THR A 8 42.91 1.71 -17.23
C THR A 8 41.40 1.61 -17.34
N LEU A 9 40.97 1.36 -18.57
CA LEU A 9 39.66 0.82 -18.92
C LEU A 9 39.68 -0.68 -18.60
N ALA A 10 38.86 -1.14 -17.66
CA ALA A 10 38.54 -2.56 -17.51
C ALA A 10 37.06 -2.76 -17.86
N VAL A 11 36.81 -3.09 -19.13
CA VAL A 11 35.54 -3.64 -19.63
C VAL A 11 35.60 -5.18 -19.53
N PRO A 12 34.55 -5.90 -19.92
CA PRO A 12 33.56 -6.58 -19.11
C PRO A 12 33.86 -8.08 -18.88
N PHE A 13 33.36 -8.67 -17.79
CA PHE A 13 33.21 -10.13 -17.73
C PHE A 13 31.97 -10.56 -18.54
N MET A 14 32.15 -10.68 -19.85
CA MET A 14 31.44 -11.69 -20.64
C MET A 14 32.41 -12.85 -20.86
N LEU A 15 32.18 -13.95 -20.16
CA LEU A 15 32.56 -15.27 -20.67
C LEU A 15 31.27 -15.98 -21.09
N LEU A 16 31.11 -15.98 -22.39
CA LEU A 16 30.22 -16.82 -23.17
C LEU A 16 30.75 -18.27 -23.17
N VAL A 17 29.80 -19.18 -23.35
CA VAL A 17 29.92 -20.55 -23.87
C VAL A 17 30.30 -21.65 -22.86
N GLY A 18 29.27 -22.27 -22.31
CA GLY A 18 29.18 -23.72 -22.20
C GLY A 18 28.02 -24.19 -23.07
N CYS A 19 28.29 -24.46 -24.34
CA CYS A 19 27.38 -25.18 -25.23
C CYS A 19 27.73 -26.65 -25.05
N GLU A 20 26.94 -27.37 -24.25
CA GLU A 20 26.95 -28.83 -24.24
C GLU A 20 25.54 -29.29 -24.60
N VAL A 21 25.44 -29.89 -25.78
CA VAL A 21 24.24 -30.55 -26.28
C VAL A 21 24.19 -31.93 -25.61
N GLY A 22 23.14 -32.18 -24.82
CA GLY A 22 22.83 -33.48 -24.24
C GLY A 22 21.35 -33.56 -23.90
N ASP A 23 20.68 -34.58 -24.43
CA ASP A 23 19.23 -34.78 -24.48
C ASP A 23 18.48 -34.87 -23.13
N LYS A 24 17.20 -34.45 -23.21
CA LYS A 24 15.99 -34.93 -22.50
C LYS A 24 15.74 -34.56 -21.02
N ASP A 25 14.53 -33.99 -20.86
CA ASP A 25 13.65 -33.94 -19.70
C ASP A 25 14.18 -33.37 -18.38
N SER A 26 13.80 -32.13 -18.08
CA SER A 26 12.89 -31.86 -16.95
C SER A 26 12.57 -30.37 -16.82
N THR A 27 11.27 -30.09 -16.83
CA THR A 27 10.59 -29.01 -16.11
C THR A 27 11.29 -27.65 -16.07
N HIS A 28 10.89 -26.77 -16.99
CA HIS A 28 11.09 -25.32 -16.89
C HIS A 28 10.47 -24.81 -15.57
N LYS A 29 11.27 -24.75 -14.49
CA LYS A 29 10.94 -23.95 -13.32
C LYS A 29 11.19 -22.51 -13.71
N THR A 30 10.14 -21.84 -14.17
CA THR A 30 10.11 -20.38 -14.21
C THR A 30 10.31 -19.91 -12.79
N GLU A 31 11.55 -19.61 -12.44
CA GLU A 31 11.89 -18.84 -11.26
C GLU A 31 11.31 -17.45 -11.52
N GLN A 32 10.07 -17.28 -11.06
CA GLN A 32 9.40 -16.00 -10.98
C GLN A 32 10.32 -15.13 -10.14
N THR A 33 11.13 -14.30 -10.78
CA THR A 33 11.84 -13.20 -10.15
C THR A 33 10.78 -12.28 -9.57
N SER A 34 10.38 -12.58 -8.35
CA SER A 34 9.66 -11.69 -7.45
C SER A 34 10.51 -10.45 -7.36
N LYS A 35 10.14 -9.38 -8.07
CA LYS A 35 10.76 -8.06 -7.86
C LYS A 35 10.64 -7.79 -6.37
N ALA A 36 11.76 -7.80 -5.65
CA ALA A 36 11.79 -7.46 -4.25
C ALA A 36 11.21 -6.05 -4.13
N ILE A 37 10.01 -5.92 -3.55
CA ILE A 37 9.40 -4.62 -3.30
C ILE A 37 10.28 -3.94 -2.27
N THR A 38 10.97 -2.88 -2.67
CA THR A 38 11.85 -2.12 -1.78
C THR A 38 11.02 -1.49 -0.67
N LYS A 39 11.22 -1.94 0.57
CA LYS A 39 10.55 -1.36 1.74
C LYS A 39 11.09 0.04 2.01
N THR A 40 10.19 0.99 2.26
CA THR A 40 10.54 2.34 2.70
C THR A 40 11.15 2.29 4.10
N VAL A 41 12.32 2.88 4.28
CA VAL A 41 13.00 2.94 5.59
C VAL A 41 12.48 4.15 6.35
N ILE A 42 11.95 3.92 7.55
CA ILE A 42 11.39 4.96 8.42
C ILE A 42 12.13 4.91 9.76
N SER A 43 12.55 6.05 10.28
CA SER A 43 13.17 6.12 11.61
C SER A 43 12.15 5.91 12.72
N GLU A 44 12.62 5.54 13.92
CA GLU A 44 11.77 5.44 15.12
C GLU A 44 10.97 6.71 15.37
N LYS A 45 11.62 7.87 15.29
CA LYS A 45 10.95 9.17 15.48
C LYS A 45 9.87 9.46 14.45
N GLN A 46 10.03 8.98 13.21
CA GLN A 46 9.08 9.25 12.13
C GLN A 46 7.91 8.27 12.11
N TYR A 47 8.11 7.05 12.59
CA TYR A 47 7.13 5.97 12.46
C TYR A 47 5.72 6.32 13.01
N PRO A 48 5.57 6.87 14.23
CA PRO A 48 4.25 7.23 14.77
C PRO A 48 3.52 8.24 13.90
N TYR A 49 4.23 9.27 13.43
CA TYR A 49 3.65 10.31 12.57
C TYR A 49 3.26 9.75 11.19
N TYR A 50 4.11 8.92 10.61
CA TYR A 50 3.84 8.30 9.31
C TYR A 50 2.61 7.38 9.34
N ILE A 51 2.53 6.49 10.33
CA ILE A 51 1.38 5.58 10.46
C ILE A 51 0.09 6.34 10.74
N CYS A 52 0.12 7.34 11.64
CA CYS A 52 -1.04 8.20 11.88
C CYS A 52 -1.49 8.93 10.61
N GLU A 53 -0.55 9.41 9.80
CA GLU A 53 -0.85 10.04 8.50
C GLU A 53 -1.55 9.07 7.56
N GLN A 54 -1.04 7.84 7.40
CA GLN A 54 -1.67 6.84 6.54
C GLN A 54 -3.06 6.43 7.05
N VAL A 55 -3.27 6.31 8.37
CA VAL A 55 -4.59 5.97 8.95
C VAL A 55 -5.60 7.08 8.71
N VAL A 56 -5.19 8.35 8.86
CA VAL A 56 -6.04 9.51 8.54
C VAL A 56 -6.35 9.57 7.05
N GLU A 57 -5.36 9.36 6.17
CA GLU A 57 -5.58 9.31 4.73
C GLU A 57 -6.57 8.22 4.34
N PHE A 58 -6.44 7.03 4.93
CA PHE A 58 -7.40 5.95 4.72
C PHE A 58 -8.81 6.38 5.12
N GLN A 59 -8.98 6.99 6.30
CA GLN A 59 -10.30 7.40 6.79
C GLN A 59 -10.98 8.38 5.84
N PHE A 60 -10.25 9.38 5.34
CA PHE A 60 -10.79 10.32 4.34
C PHE A 60 -11.15 9.63 3.03
N LYS A 61 -10.31 8.69 2.55
CA LYS A 61 -10.59 7.94 1.32
C LYS A 61 -11.73 6.94 1.47
N LYS A 62 -11.93 6.38 2.66
CA LYS A 62 -13.11 5.59 2.98
C LYS A 62 -14.37 6.44 2.85
N ASP A 63 -14.38 7.63 3.45
CA ASP A 63 -15.54 8.51 3.42
C ASP A 63 -15.84 8.96 1.98
N GLU A 64 -14.80 9.27 1.20
CA GLU A 64 -14.90 9.54 -0.24
C GLU A 64 -15.45 8.34 -1.03
N LEU A 65 -15.03 7.11 -0.72
CA LEU A 65 -15.53 5.90 -1.37
C LEU A 65 -17.04 5.74 -1.15
N LEU A 66 -17.51 5.98 0.07
CA LEU A 66 -18.94 5.89 0.42
C LEU A 66 -19.76 7.01 -0.24
N LEU A 67 -19.21 8.21 -0.37
CA LEU A 67 -19.82 9.30 -1.14
C LEU A 67 -19.93 8.93 -2.61
N ASN A 68 -18.85 8.43 -3.22
CA ASN A 68 -18.83 7.99 -4.61
C ASN A 68 -19.79 6.82 -4.86
N LEU A 69 -19.96 5.91 -3.89
CA LEU A 69 -20.99 4.88 -3.95
C LEU A 69 -22.37 5.52 -4.03
N GLY A 70 -22.69 6.46 -3.14
CA GLY A 70 -23.96 7.19 -3.13
C GLY A 70 -24.24 7.95 -4.43
N GLU A 71 -23.22 8.56 -5.05
CA GLU A 71 -23.34 9.16 -6.39
C GLU A 71 -23.59 8.11 -7.46
N SER A 72 -22.87 6.97 -7.40
CA SER A 72 -23.01 5.90 -8.39
C SER A 72 -24.40 5.27 -8.42
N LEU A 73 -25.07 5.19 -7.27
CA LEU A 73 -26.45 4.70 -7.19
C LEU A 73 -27.43 5.60 -7.94
N LYS A 74 -27.09 6.89 -8.15
CA LYS A 74 -27.87 7.85 -8.93
C LYS A 74 -27.46 7.88 -10.40
N ASP A 75 -26.16 7.74 -10.67
CA ASP A 75 -25.57 7.70 -12.01
C ASP A 75 -24.56 6.57 -12.11
N LYS A 76 -24.90 5.49 -12.84
CA LYS A 76 -24.02 4.32 -12.98
C LYS A 76 -22.65 4.68 -13.55
N GLU A 77 -22.50 5.76 -14.33
CA GLU A 77 -21.21 6.20 -14.86
C GLU A 77 -20.21 6.61 -13.76
N LYS A 78 -20.72 7.00 -12.58
CA LYS A 78 -19.91 7.33 -11.39
C LYS A 78 -19.32 6.11 -10.68
N ALA A 79 -19.67 4.88 -11.08
CA ALA A 79 -19.02 3.67 -10.54
C ALA A 79 -17.50 3.63 -10.83
N LYS A 80 -17.03 4.35 -11.86
CA LYS A 80 -15.59 4.51 -12.12
C LYS A 80 -14.87 5.29 -11.00
N ASP A 81 -15.57 6.21 -10.36
CA ASP A 81 -15.02 7.04 -9.27
C ASP A 81 -14.87 6.18 -8.00
N VAL A 82 -15.80 5.24 -7.77
CA VAL A 82 -15.68 4.20 -6.73
C VAL A 82 -14.42 3.35 -6.95
N LEU A 83 -14.21 2.85 -8.16
CA LEU A 83 -13.02 2.04 -8.48
C LEU A 83 -11.73 2.85 -8.34
N LYS A 84 -11.74 4.12 -8.77
CA LYS A 84 -10.59 5.02 -8.61
C LYS A 84 -10.24 5.21 -7.13
N THR A 85 -11.21 5.54 -6.29
CA THR A 85 -10.99 5.72 -4.85
C THR A 85 -10.55 4.42 -4.18
N SER A 86 -11.10 3.27 -4.56
CA SER A 86 -10.64 1.96 -4.07
C SER A 86 -9.15 1.70 -4.41
N ASN A 87 -8.70 2.09 -5.59
CA ASN A 87 -7.28 1.97 -5.96
C ASN A 87 -6.39 2.94 -5.17
N GLU A 88 -6.91 4.10 -4.77
CA GLU A 88 -6.19 5.03 -3.90
C GLU A 88 -6.08 4.50 -2.47
N ILE A 89 -7.13 3.84 -1.96
CA ILE A 89 -7.10 3.10 -0.70
C ILE A 89 -6.02 2.00 -0.77
N ASP A 90 -5.98 1.20 -1.84
CA ASP A 90 -4.96 0.16 -2.02
C ASP A 90 -3.52 0.71 -1.91
N LYS A 91 -3.26 1.92 -2.43
CA LYS A 91 -1.94 2.57 -2.31
C LYS A 91 -1.62 2.99 -0.87
N ILE A 92 -2.61 3.46 -0.12
CA ILE A 92 -2.45 3.79 1.30
C ILE A 92 -2.14 2.52 2.10
N LEU A 93 -2.82 1.41 1.77
CA LEU A 93 -2.54 0.11 2.37
C LEU A 93 -1.13 -0.40 2.02
N ASP A 94 -0.69 -0.24 0.75
CA ASP A 94 0.68 -0.53 0.33
C ASP A 94 1.72 0.28 1.13
N ASN A 95 1.44 1.55 1.40
CA ASN A 95 2.30 2.42 2.19
C ASN A 95 2.42 1.96 3.65
N MET A 96 1.36 1.39 4.22
CA MET A 96 1.43 0.80 5.57
C MET A 96 2.18 -0.54 5.59
N GLU A 97 2.08 -1.33 4.52
CA GLU A 97 2.66 -2.67 4.38
C GLU A 97 4.16 -2.64 4.02
N HIS A 98 4.55 -1.75 3.12
CA HIS A 98 5.89 -1.75 2.52
C HIS A 98 6.86 -0.82 3.24
N ILE A 99 6.94 -0.94 4.57
CA ILE A 99 7.89 -0.20 5.40
C ILE A 99 8.81 -1.13 6.19
N LYS A 100 10.01 -0.62 6.49
CA LYS A 100 10.89 -1.22 7.49
C LYS A 100 10.47 -0.68 8.86
N VAL A 101 9.72 -1.49 9.59
CA VAL A 101 9.23 -1.17 10.93
C VAL A 101 10.40 -1.15 11.92
N PRO A 102 10.60 -0.07 12.70
CA PRO A 102 11.58 -0.07 13.79
C PRO A 102 11.23 -1.11 14.86
N ASP A 103 12.25 -1.68 15.51
CA ASP A 103 12.06 -2.78 16.46
C ASP A 103 11.09 -2.44 17.59
N THR A 104 11.17 -1.20 18.10
CA THR A 104 10.29 -0.63 19.14
C THR A 104 8.80 -0.72 18.80
N TYR A 105 8.43 -0.71 17.51
CA TYR A 105 7.04 -0.64 17.07
C TYR A 105 6.51 -1.92 16.44
N LYS A 106 7.28 -3.01 16.45
CA LYS A 106 6.89 -4.28 15.81
C LYS A 106 5.54 -4.80 16.29
N ASP A 107 5.27 -4.75 17.60
CA ASP A 107 4.02 -5.26 18.16
C ASP A 107 2.83 -4.36 17.82
N ILE A 108 2.97 -3.04 17.93
CA ILE A 108 1.96 -2.07 17.48
C ILE A 108 1.66 -2.27 15.99
N HIS A 109 2.71 -2.50 15.18
CA HIS A 109 2.55 -2.66 13.74
C HIS A 109 1.81 -3.94 13.36
N LYS A 110 1.78 -4.99 14.20
CA LYS A 110 0.95 -6.18 13.94
C LYS A 110 -0.53 -5.79 13.87
N SER A 111 -1.00 -4.95 14.79
CA SER A 111 -2.38 -4.44 14.74
C SER A 111 -2.62 -3.53 13.54
N ILE A 112 -1.63 -2.75 13.10
CA ILE A 112 -1.74 -2.02 11.82
C ILE A 112 -1.94 -3.01 10.64
N GLN A 113 -1.14 -4.07 10.57
CA GLN A 113 -1.21 -5.07 9.50
C GLN A 113 -2.51 -5.89 9.51
N GLU A 114 -3.08 -6.16 10.68
CA GLU A 114 -4.40 -6.81 10.80
C GLU A 114 -5.49 -5.94 10.16
N GLY A 115 -5.53 -4.64 10.48
CA GLY A 115 -6.48 -3.71 9.86
C GLY A 115 -6.23 -3.52 8.36
N VAL A 116 -4.96 -3.54 7.91
CA VAL A 116 -4.62 -3.55 6.48
C VAL A 116 -5.19 -4.79 5.78
N THR A 117 -4.99 -5.97 6.38
CA THR A 117 -5.48 -7.25 5.84
C THR A 117 -7.01 -7.27 5.76
N GLU A 118 -7.69 -6.71 6.74
CA GLU A 118 -9.14 -6.58 6.73
C GLU A 118 -9.60 -5.65 5.60
N ALA A 119 -9.06 -4.42 5.53
CA ALA A 119 -9.43 -3.44 4.51
C ALA A 119 -9.17 -3.95 3.07
N ARG A 120 -8.12 -4.76 2.86
CA ARG A 120 -7.85 -5.42 1.56
C ARG A 120 -8.98 -6.33 1.09
N LYS A 121 -9.79 -6.89 2.00
CA LYS A 121 -10.96 -7.69 1.62
C LYS A 121 -11.95 -6.82 0.84
N ALA A 122 -12.22 -5.60 1.30
CA ALA A 122 -13.09 -4.66 0.61
C ALA A 122 -12.55 -4.25 -0.75
N THR A 123 -11.29 -3.80 -0.81
CA THR A 123 -10.71 -3.31 -2.08
C THR A 123 -10.59 -4.41 -3.13
N LYS A 124 -10.31 -5.65 -2.69
CA LYS A 124 -10.32 -6.82 -3.56
C LYS A 124 -11.70 -7.08 -4.16
N LEU A 125 -12.76 -7.07 -3.33
CA LEU A 125 -14.14 -7.25 -3.82
C LEU A 125 -14.49 -6.21 -4.88
N ILE A 126 -14.19 -4.94 -4.62
CA ILE A 126 -14.47 -3.83 -5.54
C ILE A 126 -13.67 -3.97 -6.84
N LYS A 127 -12.39 -4.33 -6.75
CA LYS A 127 -11.51 -4.50 -7.90
C LYS A 127 -11.90 -5.68 -8.77
N ASP A 128 -12.31 -6.79 -8.17
CA ASP A 128 -12.79 -7.96 -8.91
C ASP A 128 -14.11 -7.63 -9.63
N ALA A 129 -15.05 -6.97 -8.96
CA ALA A 129 -16.28 -6.48 -9.58
C ALA A 129 -16.05 -5.45 -10.72
N GLY A 130 -14.99 -4.64 -10.62
CA GLY A 130 -14.59 -3.70 -11.67
C GLY A 130 -14.19 -4.35 -13.00
N LYS A 131 -13.98 -5.66 -13.04
CA LYS A 131 -13.73 -6.45 -14.26
C LYS A 131 -15.02 -6.88 -14.96
N GLU A 132 -16.14 -6.78 -14.27
CA GLU A 132 -17.45 -7.22 -14.74
C GLU A 132 -18.24 -6.01 -15.24
N ASP A 133 -19.05 -5.39 -14.39
CA ASP A 133 -19.86 -4.22 -14.75
C ASP A 133 -20.02 -3.21 -13.59
N LYS A 134 -20.61 -2.06 -13.92
CA LYS A 134 -20.77 -0.92 -13.00
C LYS A 134 -21.72 -1.21 -11.83
N GLN A 135 -22.69 -2.11 -12.00
CA GLN A 135 -23.62 -2.51 -10.94
C GLN A 135 -22.93 -3.45 -9.96
N GLN A 136 -22.09 -4.38 -10.44
CA GLN A 136 -21.30 -5.25 -9.57
C GLN A 136 -20.36 -4.44 -8.66
N ILE A 137 -19.77 -3.34 -9.15
CA ILE A 137 -18.96 -2.44 -8.33
C ILE A 137 -19.75 -1.92 -7.12
N GLN A 138 -21.02 -1.55 -7.31
CA GLN A 138 -21.87 -1.02 -6.24
C GLN A 138 -22.17 -2.09 -5.19
N GLU A 139 -22.59 -3.27 -5.64
CA GLU A 139 -22.90 -4.40 -4.76
C GLU A 139 -21.67 -4.85 -3.97
N ALA A 140 -20.51 -4.93 -4.64
CA ALA A 140 -19.25 -5.26 -4.00
C ALA A 140 -18.82 -4.20 -2.97
N THR A 141 -19.06 -2.91 -3.24
CA THR A 141 -18.74 -1.83 -2.30
C THR A 141 -19.64 -1.88 -1.06
N MET A 142 -20.95 -2.14 -1.25
CA MET A 142 -21.88 -2.31 -0.12
C MET A 142 -21.47 -3.49 0.77
N LYS A 143 -21.18 -4.65 0.17
CA LYS A 143 -20.70 -5.84 0.89
C LYS A 143 -19.36 -5.58 1.57
N GLY A 144 -18.43 -4.93 0.86
CA GLY A 144 -17.09 -4.65 1.35
C GLY A 144 -17.04 -3.63 2.48
N SER A 145 -18.07 -2.80 2.66
CA SER A 145 -18.09 -1.72 3.66
C SER A 145 -17.90 -2.21 5.10
N GLU A 146 -18.30 -3.45 5.41
CA GLU A 146 -18.09 -4.06 6.72
C GLU A 146 -16.59 -4.25 7.06
N PHE A 147 -15.73 -4.36 6.05
CA PHE A 147 -14.27 -4.50 6.23
C PHE A 147 -13.53 -3.15 6.22
N LEU A 148 -14.25 -2.04 6.10
CA LEU A 148 -13.67 -0.68 6.06
C LEU A 148 -13.83 0.04 7.39
N SER A 149 -13.64 -0.65 8.52
CA SER A 149 -13.82 -0.05 9.86
C SER A 149 -13.02 1.24 10.05
N GLY A 150 -11.82 1.34 9.47
CA GLY A 150 -10.98 2.54 9.55
C GLY A 150 -10.41 2.74 10.95
N VAL A 151 -10.23 3.99 11.36
CA VAL A 151 -9.64 4.33 12.69
C VAL A 151 -10.50 3.85 13.86
N ASP A 152 -11.81 3.70 13.65
CA ASP A 152 -12.75 3.22 14.66
C ASP A 152 -12.74 1.69 14.82
N GLY A 153 -12.09 0.97 13.90
CA GLY A 153 -11.91 -0.48 13.98
C GLY A 153 -10.99 -0.89 15.11
N GLU A 154 -11.22 -2.08 15.68
CA GLU A 154 -10.50 -2.62 16.83
C GLU A 154 -8.97 -2.53 16.67
N HIS A 155 -8.48 -2.95 15.49
CA HIS A 155 -7.06 -3.04 15.18
C HIS A 155 -6.36 -1.66 15.16
N TRP A 156 -6.88 -0.70 14.40
CA TRP A 156 -6.24 0.61 14.28
C TRP A 156 -6.51 1.51 15.47
N LYS A 157 -7.68 1.41 16.10
CA LYS A 157 -7.96 2.13 17.35
C LYS A 157 -6.94 1.78 18.43
N LYS A 158 -6.65 0.48 18.60
CA LYS A 158 -5.64 0.01 19.55
C LYS A 158 -4.25 0.54 19.20
N ALA A 159 -3.83 0.40 17.94
CA ALA A 159 -2.51 0.85 17.50
C ALA A 159 -2.32 2.37 17.68
N ILE A 160 -3.32 3.18 17.31
CA ILE A 160 -3.28 4.64 17.49
C ILE A 160 -3.26 5.01 18.97
N TYR A 161 -4.03 4.30 19.81
CA TYR A 161 -4.00 4.51 21.26
C TYR A 161 -2.61 4.24 21.86
N GLU A 162 -1.96 3.13 21.47
CA GLU A 162 -0.62 2.78 21.94
C GLU A 162 0.43 3.79 21.44
N LEU A 163 0.38 4.21 20.17
CA LEU A 163 1.25 5.27 19.66
C LEU A 163 1.08 6.60 20.40
N SER A 164 -0.15 6.92 20.82
CA SER A 164 -0.46 8.17 21.50
C SER A 164 0.14 8.26 22.92
N GLN A 165 0.53 7.14 23.54
CA GLN A 165 1.12 7.16 24.88
C GLN A 165 2.42 7.95 24.92
N GLU A 166 3.25 7.80 23.89
CA GLU A 166 4.55 8.47 23.76
C GLU A 166 4.52 9.62 22.75
N ASN A 167 3.63 9.57 21.76
CA ASN A 167 3.54 10.51 20.64
C ASN A 167 2.15 11.15 20.56
N LYS A 168 1.75 11.84 21.63
CA LYS A 168 0.39 12.39 21.83
C LYS A 168 -0.11 13.28 20.71
N ASP A 169 0.79 13.94 19.97
CA ASP A 169 0.46 14.88 18.91
C ASP A 169 0.48 14.26 17.50
N ALA A 170 0.86 12.98 17.35
CA ALA A 170 1.03 12.36 16.04
C ALA A 170 -0.29 12.30 15.25
N TYR A 171 -1.35 11.82 15.88
CA TYR A 171 -2.66 11.71 15.24
C TYR A 171 -3.31 13.08 14.98
N SER A 172 -3.25 14.00 15.95
CA SER A 172 -3.81 15.34 15.78
C SER A 172 -3.09 16.12 14.68
N LYS A 173 -1.76 16.03 14.58
CA LYS A 173 -1.00 16.63 13.48
C LYS A 173 -1.37 16.04 12.12
N ALA A 174 -1.57 14.72 12.04
CA ALA A 174 -2.02 14.07 10.81
C ALA A 174 -3.40 14.59 10.39
N LEU A 175 -4.34 14.70 11.34
CA LEU A 175 -5.67 15.24 11.10
C LEU A 175 -5.63 16.72 10.69
N ASP A 176 -4.89 17.57 11.41
CA ASP A 176 -4.74 18.99 11.12
C ASP A 176 -4.14 19.22 9.73
N LYS A 177 -3.14 18.41 9.36
CA LYS A 177 -2.55 18.43 8.02
C LYS A 177 -3.63 18.13 6.98
N LYS A 178 -4.41 17.06 7.18
CA LYS A 178 -5.43 16.65 6.21
C LYS A 178 -6.54 17.67 6.06
N VAL A 179 -7.05 18.21 7.17
CA VAL A 179 -8.08 19.26 7.15
C VAL A 179 -7.60 20.51 6.39
N LYS A 180 -6.34 20.92 6.59
CA LYS A 180 -5.75 22.06 5.86
C LYS A 180 -5.60 21.81 4.36
N GLU A 181 -5.35 20.58 3.94
CA GLU A 181 -5.29 20.21 2.52
C GLU A 181 -6.68 20.30 1.85
N HIS A 182 -7.74 19.96 2.58
CA HIS A 182 -9.13 19.98 2.08
C HIS A 182 -9.83 21.35 2.22
N SER A 183 -9.25 22.28 2.98
CA SER A 183 -9.80 23.64 3.17
C SER A 183 -9.26 24.68 2.18
N LYS A 184 -8.42 24.26 1.23
CA LYS A 184 -7.86 25.11 0.16
C LYS A 184 -8.56 24.86 -1.15
#